data_AF-A0A0C9T5E7-F1
#
_entry.id   AF-A0A0C9T5E7-F1
#
_cell.length_a   1.000
_cell.length_b   1.000
_cell.length_c   1.000
_cell.angle_alpha   90.00
_cell.angle_beta   90.00
_cell.angle_gamma   90.00
#
_symmetry.space_group_name_H-M   'P 1'
#
loop_
_entity.id
_entity.type
_entity.pdbx_description
1 polymer ?
#
loop_
_entity_poly.entity_id
_entity_poly.type
_entity_poly.pdbx_seq_one_letter_code
_entity_poly.pdbx_strand_id
1 'polypeptide(L)'
;MYLPDRVSRKDQCLAQAAGWDLFPVKLIPPLIASLVYLDADIIVRNNFDELFTLPYTFTAAPDIWLDKRGFTVGVNAGVLLVRPNTMIFHDMLAKMETAKYPLAFAEQAFLNAYFGFQAMRLPLAYNGNMAIKWKSRILLDSLQRDLRVIHYTLVKPFSGVAGSP
;
A
#
# COMPACT_ATOMS: atom_id res chain seq x y z
N MET A 1 -0.88 2.07 -17.74
CA MET A 1 -2.33 1.90 -17.47
C MET A 1 -2.98 3.28 -17.41
N TYR A 2 -4.24 3.43 -17.80
CA TYR A 2 -4.96 4.71 -17.69
C TYR A 2 -6.47 4.51 -17.50
N LEU A 3 -7.15 5.50 -16.92
CA LEU A 3 -8.61 5.53 -16.82
C LEU A 3 -9.18 6.25 -18.06
N PRO A 4 -9.93 5.55 -18.94
CA PRO A 4 -10.37 6.11 -20.22
C PRO A 4 -11.12 7.44 -20.12
N ASP A 5 -11.94 7.58 -19.07
CA ASP A 5 -12.79 8.77 -18.88
C ASP A 5 -12.11 9.90 -18.09
N ARG A 6 -10.85 9.70 -17.67
CA ARG A 6 -10.11 10.66 -16.81
C ARG A 6 -8.81 11.17 -17.42
N VAL A 7 -8.33 10.57 -18.51
CA VAL A 7 -7.12 11.00 -19.20
C VAL A 7 -7.49 11.50 -20.58
N SER A 8 -7.09 12.73 -20.92
CA SER A 8 -7.46 13.32 -22.21
C SER A 8 -6.83 12.56 -23.38
N ARG A 9 -7.44 12.61 -24.57
CA ARG A 9 -6.84 12.02 -25.79
C ARG A 9 -5.47 12.63 -26.10
N LYS A 10 -5.26 13.91 -25.77
CA LYS A 10 -3.98 14.60 -25.96
C LYS A 10 -2.90 13.96 -25.09
N ASP A 11 -3.18 13.72 -23.81
CA ASP A 11 -2.21 13.11 -22.88
C ASP A 11 -1.94 11.66 -23.25
N GLN A 12 -2.97 10.93 -23.72
CA GLN A 12 -2.81 9.58 -24.27
C GLN A 12 -1.85 9.58 -25.48
N CYS A 13 -2.06 10.51 -26.43
CA CYS A 13 -1.20 10.65 -27.60
C CYS A 13 0.25 10.96 -27.22
N LEU A 14 0.46 11.88 -26.26
CA LEU A 14 1.80 12.22 -25.76
C LEU A 14 2.50 11.01 -25.12
N ALA A 15 1.79 10.23 -24.32
CA ALA A 15 2.34 9.01 -23.72
C ALA A 15 2.72 7.98 -24.79
N GLN A 16 1.87 7.76 -25.80
CA GLN A 16 2.17 6.85 -26.90
C GLN A 16 3.36 7.32 -27.75
N ALA A 17 3.44 8.62 -28.05
CA ALA A 17 4.57 9.20 -28.77
C ALA A 17 5.89 9.08 -28.00
N ALA A 18 5.83 9.05 -26.66
CA ALA A 18 6.96 8.77 -25.79
C ALA A 18 7.30 7.26 -25.65
N GLY A 19 6.64 6.39 -26.41
CA GLY A 19 6.92 4.95 -26.45
C GLY A 19 6.16 4.12 -25.40
N TRP A 20 5.11 4.66 -24.78
CA TRP A 20 4.32 3.92 -23.80
C TRP A 20 3.15 3.18 -24.43
N ASP A 21 3.02 1.88 -24.11
CA ASP A 21 1.81 1.12 -24.39
C ASP A 21 0.70 1.44 -23.37
N LEU A 22 -0.44 1.90 -23.89
CA LEU A 22 -1.57 2.31 -23.07
C LEU A 22 -2.53 1.15 -22.82
N PHE A 23 -2.69 0.79 -21.55
CA PHE A 23 -3.64 -0.23 -21.10
C PHE A 23 -4.83 0.44 -20.39
N PRO A 24 -6.05 0.40 -20.97
CA PRO A 24 -7.23 0.99 -20.34
C PRO A 24 -7.66 0.16 -19.13
N VAL A 25 -7.93 0.83 -18.01
CA VAL A 25 -8.45 0.22 -16.78
C VAL A 25 -9.92 0.59 -16.65
N LYS A 26 -10.78 -0.43 -16.59
CA LYS A 26 -12.20 -0.25 -16.31
C LYS A 26 -12.37 0.14 -14.83
N LEU A 27 -13.20 1.14 -14.57
CA LEU A 27 -13.73 1.34 -13.22
C LEU A 27 -14.48 0.09 -12.79
N ILE A 28 -14.47 -0.21 -11.49
CA ILE A 28 -15.19 -1.34 -10.92
C ILE A 28 -16.55 -0.82 -10.40
N PRO A 29 -17.66 -1.01 -11.14
CA PRO A 29 -19.01 -0.88 -10.60
C PRO A 29 -19.43 -2.18 -9.89
N PRO A 30 -20.33 -2.18 -8.88
CA PRO A 30 -21.04 -1.09 -8.20
C PRO A 30 -20.20 -0.44 -7.07
N LEU A 31 -20.81 0.41 -6.21
CA LEU A 31 -20.18 0.96 -5.01
C LEU A 31 -19.59 -0.17 -4.14
N ILE A 32 -18.26 -0.30 -4.17
CA ILE A 32 -17.55 -1.25 -3.32
C ILE A 32 -17.61 -0.74 -1.87
N ALA A 33 -18.18 -1.54 -0.98
CA ALA A 33 -18.32 -1.16 0.44
C ALA A 33 -16.98 -1.19 1.20
N SER A 34 -16.06 -2.05 0.76
CA SER A 34 -14.74 -2.25 1.34
C SER A 34 -13.81 -2.88 0.30
N LEU A 35 -12.57 -2.42 0.23
CA LEU A 35 -11.53 -2.99 -0.63
C LEU A 35 -10.22 -3.13 0.12
N VAL A 36 -9.41 -4.12 -0.27
CA VAL A 36 -8.02 -4.25 0.16
C VAL A 36 -7.12 -3.93 -1.03
N TYR A 37 -6.38 -2.83 -0.93
CA TYR A 37 -5.30 -2.49 -1.84
C TYR A 37 -4.04 -3.27 -1.45
N LEU A 38 -3.33 -3.78 -2.45
CA LEU A 38 -2.07 -4.50 -2.33
C LEU A 38 -1.06 -3.92 -3.32
N ASP A 39 0.15 -3.61 -2.86
CA ASP A 39 1.27 -3.33 -3.76
C ASP A 39 1.59 -4.54 -4.65
N ALA A 40 2.18 -4.28 -5.81
CA ALA A 40 2.43 -5.29 -6.84
C ALA A 40 3.54 -6.30 -6.47
N ASP A 41 4.34 -6.00 -5.46
CA ASP A 41 5.47 -6.81 -4.97
C ASP A 41 5.11 -7.56 -3.67
N ILE A 42 3.85 -8.00 -3.61
CA ILE A 42 3.28 -8.74 -2.51
C ILE A 42 2.97 -10.18 -2.91
N ILE A 43 3.10 -11.10 -1.96
CA ILE A 43 2.56 -12.47 -2.06
C ILE A 43 1.55 -12.72 -0.95
N VAL A 44 0.36 -13.18 -1.35
CA VAL A 44 -0.67 -13.69 -0.43
C VAL A 44 -0.34 -15.13 -0.05
N ARG A 45 -0.26 -15.41 1.25
CA ARG A 45 0.11 -16.73 1.78
C ARG A 45 -1.05 -17.48 2.43
N ASN A 46 -2.02 -16.76 3.00
CA ASN A 46 -3.22 -17.31 3.61
C ASN A 46 -4.41 -16.37 3.34
N ASN A 47 -5.62 -16.90 3.44
CA ASN A 47 -6.84 -16.09 3.36
C ASN A 47 -6.87 -14.98 4.40
N PHE A 48 -7.45 -13.83 4.05
CA PHE A 48 -7.60 -12.68 4.96
C PHE A 48 -8.94 -11.96 4.77
N ASP A 49 -9.98 -12.68 4.35
CA ASP A 49 -11.29 -12.08 4.09
C ASP A 49 -11.92 -11.44 5.34
N GLU A 50 -11.47 -11.81 6.53
CA GLU A 50 -11.85 -11.16 7.78
C GLU A 50 -11.57 -9.65 7.79
N LEU A 51 -10.65 -9.15 6.94
CA LEU A 51 -10.41 -7.71 6.80
C LEU A 51 -11.64 -6.96 6.28
N PHE A 52 -12.43 -7.56 5.39
CA PHE A 52 -13.61 -6.89 4.79
C PHE A 52 -14.74 -6.63 5.79
N THR A 53 -14.72 -7.30 6.95
CA THR A 53 -15.72 -7.08 8.01
C THR A 53 -15.35 -5.94 8.95
N LEU A 54 -14.13 -5.41 8.88
CA LEU A 54 -13.69 -4.36 9.79
C LEU A 54 -14.44 -3.04 9.53
N PRO A 55 -14.95 -2.36 10.57
CA PRO A 55 -15.80 -1.18 10.44
C PRO A 55 -15.00 0.14 10.33
N TYR A 56 -13.74 0.07 9.88
CA TYR A 56 -12.85 1.23 9.85
C TYR A 56 -12.70 1.79 8.43
N THR A 57 -12.60 3.10 8.32
CA THR A 57 -12.42 3.80 7.04
C THR A 57 -11.09 3.49 6.39
N PHE A 58 -10.01 3.46 7.19
CA PHE A 58 -8.65 3.24 6.73
C PHE A 58 -7.89 2.42 7.77
N THR A 59 -7.34 1.28 7.34
CA THR A 59 -6.46 0.46 8.17
C THR A 59 -5.26 -0.03 7.39
N ALA A 60 -4.13 -0.11 8.05
CA ALA A 60 -2.87 -0.60 7.49
C ALA A 60 -1.99 -1.13 8.60
N ALA A 61 -1.01 -1.97 8.28
CA ALA A 61 -0.07 -2.45 9.29
C ALA A 61 0.98 -1.37 9.62
N PRO A 62 1.56 -1.37 10.84
CA PRO A 62 2.71 -0.54 11.17
C PRO A 62 3.88 -0.76 10.23
N ASP A 63 4.62 0.31 9.93
CA ASP A 63 5.84 0.21 9.16
C ASP A 63 7.04 -0.25 10.00
N ILE A 64 8.06 -0.79 9.33
CA ILE A 64 9.24 -1.37 9.96
C ILE A 64 10.49 -0.75 9.38
N TRP A 65 11.03 0.19 10.14
CA TRP A 65 12.28 0.89 9.85
C TRP A 65 13.48 0.18 10.47
N LEU A 66 14.56 0.00 9.71
CA LEU A 66 15.78 -0.68 10.17
C LEU A 66 16.61 0.18 11.15
N ASP A 67 16.56 1.49 10.96
CA ASP A 67 17.32 2.50 11.70
C ASP A 67 16.60 3.00 12.98
N LYS A 68 15.30 2.72 13.14
CA LYS A 68 14.51 3.16 14.30
C LYS A 68 14.28 2.05 15.31
N ARG A 69 14.56 2.34 16.58
CA ARG A 69 14.20 1.50 17.74
C ARG A 69 12.83 1.88 18.29
N GLY A 70 12.13 0.93 18.90
CA GLY A 70 10.82 1.15 19.52
C GLY A 70 9.64 1.00 18.56
N PHE A 71 8.46 1.43 19.02
CA PHE A 71 7.21 1.34 18.28
C PHE A 71 7.12 2.40 17.18
N THR A 72 6.68 1.98 15.98
CA THR A 72 6.44 2.89 14.87
C THR A 72 4.97 3.27 14.84
N VAL A 73 4.69 4.58 14.88
CA VAL A 73 3.32 5.11 14.85
C VAL A 73 2.76 5.11 13.42
N GLY A 74 3.64 5.26 12.43
CA GLY A 74 3.31 5.28 11.02
C GLY A 74 3.04 3.88 10.44
N VAL A 75 2.25 3.85 9.38
CA VAL A 75 1.85 2.64 8.66
C VAL A 75 2.67 2.45 7.40
N ASN A 76 2.77 1.19 6.97
CA ASN A 76 3.27 0.83 5.65
C ASN A 76 2.12 0.86 4.64
N ALA A 77 2.32 1.49 3.47
CA ALA A 77 1.25 1.70 2.50
C ALA A 77 1.01 0.53 1.53
N GLY A 78 1.77 -0.57 1.63
CA GLY A 78 1.63 -1.67 0.69
C GLY A 78 0.41 -2.56 0.88
N VAL A 79 -0.23 -2.52 2.06
CA VAL A 79 -1.52 -3.19 2.29
C VAL A 79 -2.44 -2.22 3.00
N LEU A 80 -3.51 -1.83 2.32
CA LEU A 80 -4.49 -0.87 2.83
C LEU A 80 -5.89 -1.48 2.73
N LEU A 81 -6.57 -1.61 3.86
CA LEU A 81 -8.01 -1.79 3.84
C LEU A 81 -8.65 -0.40 3.87
N VAL A 82 -9.48 -0.12 2.87
CA VAL A 82 -10.20 1.14 2.78
C VAL A 82 -11.68 0.92 2.53
N ARG A 83 -12.50 1.81 3.07
CA ARG A 83 -13.92 1.94 2.72
C ARG A 83 -14.06 3.17 1.84
N PRO A 84 -14.27 3.00 0.51
CA PRO A 84 -14.34 4.11 -0.42
C PRO A 84 -15.35 5.17 0.02
N ASN A 85 -14.91 6.43 0.02
CA ASN A 85 -15.76 7.56 0.36
C ASN A 85 -15.37 8.76 -0.51
N THR A 86 -16.30 9.23 -1.33
CA THR A 86 -16.07 10.32 -2.27
C THR A 86 -15.69 11.63 -1.58
N MET A 87 -16.24 11.91 -0.38
CA MET A 87 -15.87 13.11 0.39
C MET A 87 -14.43 13.04 0.86
N ILE A 88 -14.00 11.90 1.40
CA ILE A 88 -12.61 11.69 1.83
C ILE A 88 -11.66 11.76 0.64
N PHE A 89 -12.04 11.18 -0.50
CA PHE A 89 -11.24 11.26 -1.72
C PHE A 89 -11.00 12.71 -2.17
N HIS A 90 -12.06 13.53 -2.26
CA HIS A 90 -11.91 14.94 -2.65
C HIS A 90 -11.16 15.77 -1.61
N ASP A 91 -11.36 15.50 -0.32
CA ASP A 91 -10.64 16.16 0.76
C ASP A 91 -9.14 15.78 0.76
N MET A 92 -8.80 14.52 0.47
CA MET A 92 -7.41 14.10 0.24
C MET A 92 -6.80 14.88 -0.92
N LEU A 93 -7.46 14.95 -2.07
CA LEU A 93 -6.97 15.70 -3.24
C LEU A 93 -6.70 17.18 -2.91
N ALA A 94 -7.62 17.85 -2.23
CA ALA A 94 -7.46 19.25 -1.85
C ALA A 94 -6.27 19.45 -0.88
N LYS A 95 -6.02 18.50 0.03
CA LYS A 95 -4.89 18.56 0.97
C LYS A 95 -3.57 18.15 0.34
N MET A 96 -3.56 17.30 -0.69
CA MET A 96 -2.33 16.90 -1.37
C MET A 96 -1.54 18.10 -1.92
N GLU A 97 -2.23 19.16 -2.37
CA GLU A 97 -1.61 20.37 -2.92
C GLU A 97 -0.92 21.26 -1.86
N THR A 98 -1.31 21.14 -0.59
CA THR A 98 -0.91 22.07 0.48
C THR A 98 -0.19 21.40 1.65
N ALA A 99 -0.36 20.08 1.82
CA ALA A 99 0.19 19.34 2.93
C ALA A 99 1.72 19.20 2.81
N LYS A 100 2.41 19.29 3.96
CA LYS A 100 3.86 19.13 4.06
C LYS A 100 4.19 17.76 4.64
N TYR A 101 4.86 16.93 3.87
CA TYR A 101 5.29 15.59 4.27
C TYR A 101 6.54 15.19 3.45
N PRO A 102 7.34 14.22 3.91
CA PRO A 102 8.55 13.82 3.19
C PRO A 102 8.19 13.12 1.86
N LEU A 103 8.44 13.79 0.73
CA LEU A 103 8.09 13.30 -0.61
C LEU A 103 8.80 11.99 -0.99
N ALA A 104 9.93 11.68 -0.35
CA ALA A 104 10.70 10.46 -0.59
C ALA A 104 9.92 9.16 -0.29
N PHE A 105 8.85 9.23 0.50
CA PHE A 105 8.00 8.08 0.81
C PHE A 105 6.64 8.13 0.12
N ALA A 106 6.54 8.87 -0.99
CA ALA A 106 5.40 8.87 -1.91
C ALA A 106 4.03 8.93 -1.20
N GLU A 107 3.10 8.04 -1.56
CA GLU A 107 1.75 7.96 -0.99
C GLU A 107 1.76 7.62 0.50
N GLN A 108 2.71 6.79 0.97
CA GLN A 108 2.83 6.43 2.38
C GLN A 108 3.03 7.66 3.28
N ALA A 109 3.84 8.62 2.87
CA ALA A 109 4.05 9.84 3.65
C ALA A 109 2.76 10.68 3.75
N PHE A 110 2.05 10.85 2.63
CA PHE A 110 0.79 11.58 2.63
C PHE A 110 -0.28 10.87 3.47
N LEU A 111 -0.45 9.55 3.30
CA LEU A 111 -1.44 8.77 4.05
C LEU A 111 -1.16 8.78 5.56
N ASN A 112 0.11 8.75 5.97
CA ASN A 112 0.49 8.92 7.37
C ASN A 112 0.17 10.32 7.90
N ALA A 113 0.37 11.37 7.11
CA ALA A 113 0.00 12.74 7.48
C ALA A 113 -1.52 12.93 7.57
N TYR A 114 -2.27 12.33 6.63
CA TYR A 114 -3.72 12.49 6.52
C TYR A 114 -4.48 11.63 7.55
N PHE A 115 -4.17 10.35 7.66
CA PHE A 115 -4.88 9.40 8.54
C PHE A 115 -4.20 9.17 9.89
N GLY A 116 -2.99 9.70 10.15
CA GLY A 116 -2.08 9.22 11.20
C GLY A 116 -2.69 8.86 12.57
N PHE A 117 -3.56 9.72 13.12
CA PHE A 117 -4.23 9.46 14.39
C PHE A 117 -5.50 8.59 14.28
N GLN A 118 -6.13 8.57 13.12
CA GLN A 118 -7.38 7.87 12.84
C GLN A 118 -7.17 6.47 12.26
N ALA A 119 -5.97 6.17 11.75
CA ALA A 119 -5.64 4.89 11.18
C ALA A 119 -5.69 3.77 12.24
N MET A 120 -6.51 2.76 11.97
CA MET A 120 -6.45 1.52 12.75
C MET A 120 -5.26 0.70 12.28
N ARG A 121 -4.47 0.18 13.23
CA ARG A 121 -3.28 -0.61 12.91
C ARG A 121 -3.62 -2.09 12.82
N LEU A 122 -3.33 -2.70 11.67
CA LEU A 122 -3.41 -4.14 11.49
C LEU A 122 -2.22 -4.84 12.16
N PRO A 123 -2.38 -6.12 12.56
CA PRO A 123 -1.24 -6.96 12.90
C PRO A 123 -0.23 -7.03 11.75
N LEU A 124 1.07 -7.14 12.08
CA LEU A 124 2.15 -7.29 11.10
C LEU A 124 1.95 -8.47 10.15
N ALA A 125 1.15 -9.48 10.55
CA ALA A 125 0.79 -10.61 9.71
C ALA A 125 0.10 -10.23 8.39
N TYR A 126 -0.59 -9.09 8.33
CA TYR A 126 -1.29 -8.62 7.13
C TYR A 126 -0.43 -7.78 6.19
N ASN A 127 0.79 -7.43 6.60
CA ASN A 127 1.79 -6.77 5.76
C ASN A 127 3.16 -7.18 6.28
N GLY A 128 3.55 -8.43 5.99
CA GLY A 128 4.81 -9.01 6.40
C GLY A 128 5.98 -8.33 5.69
N ASN A 129 6.29 -7.10 6.11
CA ASN A 129 7.36 -6.27 5.58
C ASN A 129 8.69 -6.99 5.78
N MET A 130 9.38 -7.30 4.68
CA MET A 130 10.63 -8.08 4.71
C MET A 130 11.79 -7.40 5.46
N ALA A 131 11.66 -6.13 5.83
CA ALA A 131 12.55 -5.47 6.79
C ALA A 131 12.58 -6.19 8.16
N ILE A 132 11.52 -6.92 8.54
CA ILE A 132 11.48 -7.75 9.78
C ILE A 132 12.67 -8.70 9.83
N LYS A 133 13.04 -9.34 8.71
CA LYS A 133 14.13 -10.31 8.65
C LYS A 133 15.44 -9.76 9.20
N TRP A 134 15.72 -8.49 8.90
CA TRP A 134 16.92 -7.79 9.33
C TRP A 134 16.77 -7.15 10.71
N LYS A 135 15.55 -6.74 11.07
CA LYS A 135 15.28 -6.11 12.36
C LYS A 135 15.20 -7.12 13.52
N SER A 136 14.55 -8.26 13.32
CA SER A 136 14.40 -9.32 14.31
C SER A 136 13.99 -10.64 13.67
N ARG A 137 14.92 -11.60 13.62
CA ARG A 137 14.63 -12.97 13.16
C ARG A 137 13.63 -13.69 14.09
N ILE A 138 13.72 -13.46 15.39
CA ILE A 138 12.80 -14.05 16.38
C ILE A 138 11.36 -13.61 16.08
N LEU A 139 11.15 -12.33 15.77
CA LEU A 139 9.84 -11.82 15.39
C LEU A 139 9.37 -12.46 14.07
N LEU A 140 10.25 -12.57 13.07
CA LEU A 140 9.91 -13.24 11.80
C LEU A 140 9.44 -14.68 12.05
N ASP A 141 10.21 -15.45 12.82
CA ASP A 141 9.94 -16.86 13.11
C ASP A 141 8.62 -17.02 13.86
N SER A 142 8.32 -16.11 14.81
CA SER A 142 7.05 -16.10 15.54
C SER A 142 5.84 -15.81 14.64
N LEU A 143 6.01 -14.95 13.63
CA LEU A 143 4.94 -14.57 12.70
C LEU A 143 4.80 -15.56 11.55
N GLN A 144 5.83 -16.37 11.27
CA GLN A 144 5.94 -17.16 10.05
C GLN A 144 4.73 -18.05 9.81
N ARG A 145 4.10 -18.61 10.85
CA ARG A 145 2.87 -19.42 10.67
C ARG A 145 1.65 -18.57 10.32
N ASP A 146 1.54 -17.39 10.92
CA ASP A 146 0.34 -16.55 10.87
C ASP A 146 0.34 -15.50 9.75
N LEU A 147 1.49 -15.26 9.09
CA LEU A 147 1.59 -14.31 7.97
C LEU A 147 0.50 -14.59 6.92
N ARG A 148 -0.36 -13.60 6.71
CA ARG A 148 -1.36 -13.58 5.63
C ARG A 148 -0.73 -13.09 4.33
N VAL A 149 0.15 -12.11 4.46
CA VAL A 149 0.75 -11.39 3.33
C VAL A 149 2.23 -11.17 3.59
N ILE A 150 3.05 -11.36 2.55
CA ILE A 150 4.49 -11.05 2.54
C ILE A 150 4.72 -9.89 1.58
N HIS A 151 5.43 -8.86 2.04
CA HIS A 151 5.70 -7.65 1.25
C HIS A 151 7.21 -7.46 1.04
N TYR A 152 7.65 -7.54 -0.21
CA TYR A 152 9.06 -7.48 -0.62
C TYR A 152 9.58 -6.02 -0.73
N THR A 153 9.52 -5.31 0.39
CA THR A 153 9.86 -3.88 0.51
C THR A 153 11.30 -3.53 0.14
N LEU A 154 12.26 -4.43 0.37
CA LEU A 154 13.70 -4.19 0.18
C LEU A 154 14.21 -4.66 -1.18
N VAL A 155 14.11 -5.96 -1.45
CA VAL A 155 14.59 -6.58 -2.69
C VAL A 155 13.39 -7.19 -3.40
N LYS A 156 13.14 -6.72 -4.63
CA LYS A 156 11.99 -7.18 -5.40
C LYS A 156 12.19 -8.63 -5.86
N PRO A 157 11.14 -9.47 -5.84
CA PRO A 157 11.26 -10.88 -6.20
C PRO A 157 11.61 -11.10 -7.68
N PHE A 158 11.36 -10.10 -8.53
CA PHE A 158 11.65 -10.11 -9.96
C PHE A 158 12.94 -9.36 -10.35
N SER A 159 13.76 -8.93 -9.38
CA SER A 159 14.99 -8.19 -9.65
C SER A 159 16.13 -9.03 -10.27
N GLY A 160 15.89 -10.31 -10.58
CA GLY A 160 16.85 -11.20 -11.25
C GLY A 160 18.05 -11.60 -10.39
N VAL A 161 18.21 -11.00 -9.20
CA VAL A 161 19.19 -11.44 -8.20
C VAL A 161 18.61 -12.64 -7.47
N ALA A 162 18.57 -13.78 -8.16
CA ALA A 162 18.44 -15.08 -7.50
C ALA A 162 19.59 -15.18 -6.48
N GLY A 163 19.27 -15.60 -5.25
CA GLY A 163 20.11 -15.41 -4.08
C GLY A 163 21.59 -15.75 -4.28
N SER A 164 22.46 -14.88 -3.80
CA SER A 164 23.72 -15.37 -3.26
C SER A 164 23.38 -16.20 -2.01
N PRO A 165 23.87 -17.44 -1.89
CA PRO A 165 23.59 -18.33 -0.76
C PRO A 165 23.98 -17.74 0.59
#